data_AF-A0A928QZ72-F1
#
_entry.id   AF-A0A928QZ72-F1
#
_cell.length_a   1.000
_cell.length_b   1.000
_cell.length_c   1.000
_cell.angle_alpha   90.00
_cell.angle_beta   90.00
_cell.angle_gamma   90.00
#
_symmetry.space_group_name_H-M   'P 1'
#
loop_
_entity.id
_entity.type
_entity.pdbx_description
1 polymer ?
#
loop_
_entity_poly.entity_id
_entity_poly.type
_entity_poly.pdbx_seq_one_letter_code
_entity_poly.pdbx_strand_id
1 'polypeptide(L)'
;MEAQEGIAVWVSYNANRDGRRVGDCTIRAIMGATGKSWNSVFWGIVWEAFLQADIMSSNPVWAAYLRRQGFTRHAVPDECPDCYTIEDFAADHPVGDYIVATPGHVVYLHDGDWWDTWDSGGETVTYFWRRG
;
A
#
# COMPACT_ATOMS: atom_id res chain seq x y z
N MET A 1 28.69 -0.03 -2.70
CA MET A 1 27.70 1.03 -2.98
C MET A 1 27.04 1.28 -1.66
N GLU A 2 27.41 2.37 -0.99
CA GLU A 2 26.86 2.73 0.32
C GLU A 2 25.37 2.97 0.17
N ALA A 3 24.56 2.21 0.92
CA ALA A 3 23.18 2.60 1.15
C ALA A 3 23.24 3.92 1.93
N GLN A 4 22.67 4.97 1.37
CA GLN A 4 22.42 6.19 2.14
C GLN A 4 21.41 5.82 3.22
N GLU A 5 21.85 5.85 4.49
CA GLU A 5 20.95 5.87 5.64
C GLU A 5 20.17 7.19 5.61
N GLY A 6 19.18 7.27 4.73
CA GLY A 6 18.13 8.27 4.80
C GLY A 6 17.19 7.89 5.93
N ILE A 7 16.83 8.86 6.77
CA ILE A 7 15.73 8.68 7.72
C ILE A 7 14.47 8.52 6.85
N ALA A 8 13.73 7.42 7.04
CA ALA A 8 12.46 7.21 6.37
C ALA A 8 11.52 8.39 6.65
N VAL A 9 10.88 8.94 5.62
CA VAL A 9 10.00 10.10 5.76
C VAL A 9 8.63 9.90 5.14
N TRP A 10 7.66 10.66 5.66
CA TRP A 10 6.40 10.89 4.99
C TRP A 10 6.59 11.72 3.71
N VAL A 11 6.05 11.22 2.60
CA VAL A 11 5.96 11.93 1.33
C VAL A 11 4.51 12.24 0.99
N SER A 12 4.19 13.54 0.87
CA SER A 12 2.84 13.95 0.49
C SER A 12 2.49 13.48 -0.94
N TYR A 13 1.52 12.59 -1.06
CA TYR A 13 1.15 11.94 -2.31
C TYR A 13 -0.36 11.83 -2.51
N ASN A 14 -0.92 12.76 -3.29
CA ASN A 14 -2.30 12.72 -3.75
C ASN A 14 -2.39 12.46 -5.26
N ALA A 15 -2.26 11.19 -5.64
CA ALA A 15 -2.36 10.77 -7.04
C ALA A 15 -3.78 10.39 -7.49
N ASN A 16 -4.81 10.85 -6.77
CA ASN A 16 -6.16 10.80 -7.29
C ASN A 16 -6.21 11.53 -8.64
N ARG A 17 -6.86 10.96 -9.66
CA ARG A 17 -6.93 11.54 -11.02
C ARG A 17 -7.33 13.02 -11.04
N ASP A 18 -8.27 13.38 -10.17
CA ASP A 18 -8.85 14.73 -10.09
C ASP A 18 -8.36 15.47 -8.84
N GLY A 19 -7.32 14.98 -8.15
CA GLY A 19 -6.77 15.55 -6.92
C GLY A 19 -7.71 15.52 -5.70
N ARG A 20 -8.77 14.70 -5.74
CA ARG A 20 -9.78 14.63 -4.68
C ARG A 20 -9.29 13.81 -3.48
N ARG A 21 -9.73 14.19 -2.28
CA ARG A 21 -9.52 13.43 -1.04
C ARG A 21 -10.73 12.53 -0.79
N VAL A 22 -10.62 11.27 -1.25
CA VAL A 22 -11.68 10.25 -1.15
C VAL A 22 -11.08 8.94 -0.64
N GLY A 23 -11.92 7.92 -0.40
CA GLY A 23 -11.48 6.58 0.01
C GLY A 23 -10.83 5.77 -1.12
N ASP A 24 -9.75 6.28 -1.71
CA ASP A 24 -9.01 5.65 -2.81
C ASP A 24 -7.59 5.21 -2.43
N CYS A 25 -7.30 5.09 -1.12
CA CYS A 25 -5.98 4.72 -0.61
C CYS A 25 -5.43 3.43 -1.24
N THR A 26 -6.25 2.38 -1.36
CA THR A 26 -5.90 1.14 -2.05
C THR A 26 -5.46 1.39 -3.49
N ILE A 27 -6.15 2.28 -4.23
CA ILE A 27 -5.81 2.61 -5.61
C ILE A 27 -4.47 3.34 -5.65
N ARG A 28 -4.30 4.40 -4.84
CA ARG A 28 -3.06 5.18 -4.78
C ARG A 28 -1.86 4.32 -4.40
N ALA A 29 -2.03 3.43 -3.43
CA ALA A 29 -0.94 2.56 -3.00
C ALA A 29 -0.51 1.59 -4.12
N ILE A 30 -1.48 1.02 -4.83
CA ILE A 30 -1.22 0.17 -6.00
C ILE A 30 -0.60 0.97 -7.16
N MET A 31 -1.02 2.22 -7.38
CA MET A 31 -0.39 3.09 -8.39
C MET A 31 1.10 3.27 -8.11
N GLY A 32 1.46 3.57 -6.86
CA GLY A 32 2.85 3.68 -6.44
C GLY A 32 3.66 2.43 -6.78
N ALA A 33 3.20 1.26 -6.30
CA ALA A 33 3.93 0.00 -6.47
C ALA A 33 3.95 -0.55 -7.91
N THR A 34 3.04 -0.11 -8.78
CA THR A 34 2.92 -0.64 -10.15
C THR A 34 3.30 0.35 -11.24
N GLY A 35 3.41 1.65 -10.93
CA GLY A 35 3.57 2.73 -11.91
C GLY A 35 2.34 2.94 -12.81
N LYS A 36 1.23 2.24 -12.54
CA LYS A 36 0.01 2.36 -13.36
C LYS A 36 -0.77 3.63 -13.01
N SER A 37 -1.53 4.12 -13.98
CA SER A 37 -2.42 5.27 -13.76
C SER A 37 -3.60 4.91 -12.87
N TRP A 38 -4.17 5.93 -12.22
CA TRP A 38 -5.36 5.80 -11.37
C TRP A 38 -6.51 5.06 -12.09
N ASN A 39 -6.80 5.45 -13.34
CA ASN A 39 -7.85 4.80 -14.13
C ASN A 39 -7.55 3.32 -14.40
N SER A 40 -6.29 2.98 -14.71
CA SER A 40 -5.92 1.59 -14.98
C SER A 40 -6.08 0.71 -13.74
N VAL A 41 -5.71 1.23 -12.57
CA VAL A 41 -5.87 0.50 -11.31
C VAL A 41 -7.34 0.40 -10.93
N PHE A 42 -8.09 1.51 -11.00
CA PHE A 42 -9.52 1.54 -10.71
C PHE A 42 -10.29 0.50 -11.54
N TRP A 43 -10.13 0.52 -12.86
CA TRP A 43 -10.81 -0.46 -13.73
C TRP A 43 -10.35 -1.89 -13.49
N GLY A 44 -9.07 -2.09 -13.16
CA GLY A 44 -8.54 -3.41 -12.80
C GLY A 44 -9.23 -4.01 -11.57
N ILE A 45 -9.39 -3.21 -10.50
CA ILE A 45 -10.07 -3.67 -9.28
C ILE A 45 -11.58 -3.83 -9.51
N VAL A 46 -12.22 -2.92 -10.25
CA VAL A 46 -13.64 -3.03 -10.61
C VAL A 46 -13.91 -4.32 -11.41
N TRP A 47 -13.00 -4.70 -12.29
CA TRP A 47 -13.10 -5.97 -13.01
C TRP A 47 -13.02 -7.17 -12.07
N GLU A 48 -12.09 -7.18 -11.11
CA GLU A 48 -12.03 -8.25 -10.11
C GLU A 48 -13.27 -8.30 -9.20
N ALA A 49 -13.83 -7.13 -8.84
CA ALA A 49 -15.08 -7.02 -8.09
C ALA A 49 -16.24 -7.67 -8.86
N PHE A 50 -16.36 -7.35 -10.16
CA PHE A 50 -17.35 -7.95 -11.05
C PHE A 50 -17.22 -9.46 -11.13
N LEU A 51 -16.00 -9.98 -11.31
CA LEU A 51 -15.74 -11.43 -11.37
C LEU A 51 -16.11 -12.16 -10.07
N GLN A 52 -16.05 -11.48 -8.93
CA GLN A 52 -16.32 -12.05 -7.61
C GLN A 52 -17.73 -11.78 -7.11
N ALA A 53 -18.54 -11.00 -7.84
CA ALA A 53 -19.83 -10.47 -7.38
C ALA A 53 -19.72 -9.77 -6.01
N ASP A 54 -18.62 -9.02 -5.82
CA ASP A 54 -18.28 -8.30 -4.58
C ASP A 54 -17.97 -6.82 -4.91
N ILE A 55 -17.61 -6.02 -3.90
CA ILE A 55 -17.31 -4.60 -4.02
C ILE A 55 -15.79 -4.33 -4.07
N MET A 56 -15.40 -3.27 -4.78
CA MET A 56 -13.98 -2.93 -4.99
C MET A 56 -13.19 -2.62 -3.70
N SER A 57 -13.87 -2.20 -2.63
CA SER A 57 -13.26 -1.90 -1.33
C SER A 57 -13.03 -3.16 -0.48
N SER A 58 -13.50 -4.33 -0.92
CA SER A 58 -13.34 -5.60 -0.21
C SER A 58 -11.89 -6.09 -0.27
N ASN A 59 -11.32 -6.48 0.88
CA ASN A 59 -9.95 -7.02 0.97
C ASN A 59 -9.67 -8.19 0.00
N PRO A 60 -10.54 -9.22 -0.08
CA PRO A 60 -10.44 -10.26 -1.08
C PRO A 60 -10.30 -9.78 -2.54
N VAL A 61 -11.02 -8.72 -2.91
CA VAL A 61 -11.10 -8.23 -4.29
C VAL A 61 -9.79 -7.60 -4.75
N TRP A 62 -9.31 -6.58 -4.05
CA TRP A 62 -8.06 -5.93 -4.44
C TRP A 62 -6.84 -6.84 -4.18
N ALA A 63 -6.93 -7.77 -3.23
CA ALA A 63 -5.94 -8.83 -3.05
C ALA A 63 -5.86 -9.76 -4.28
N ALA A 64 -6.98 -10.06 -4.93
CA ALA A 64 -6.99 -10.84 -6.18
C ALA A 64 -6.33 -10.07 -7.33
N TYR A 65 -6.62 -8.77 -7.44
CA TYR A 65 -5.96 -7.91 -8.41
C TYR A 65 -4.43 -7.91 -8.21
N LEU A 66 -3.96 -7.72 -6.97
CA LEU A 66 -2.53 -7.74 -6.63
C LEU A 66 -1.83 -9.05 -6.98
N ARG A 67 -2.45 -10.20 -6.68
CA ARG A 67 -1.91 -11.52 -7.07
C ARG A 67 -1.72 -11.62 -8.58
N ARG A 68 -2.67 -11.11 -9.38
CA ARG A 68 -2.54 -11.06 -10.85
C ARG A 68 -1.45 -10.09 -11.32
N GLN A 69 -1.07 -9.11 -10.51
CA GLN A 69 0.06 -8.21 -10.76
C GLN A 69 1.41 -8.77 -10.26
N GLY A 70 1.45 -10.02 -9.77
CA GLY A 70 2.66 -10.68 -9.30
C GLY A 70 3.05 -10.37 -7.85
N PHE A 71 2.15 -9.78 -7.06
CA PHE A 71 2.40 -9.52 -5.65
C PHE A 71 2.05 -10.73 -4.77
N THR A 72 2.84 -10.89 -3.71
CA THR A 72 2.61 -11.88 -2.66
C THR A 72 2.29 -11.16 -1.36
N ARG A 73 1.34 -11.70 -0.60
CA ARG A 73 0.97 -11.18 0.73
C ARG A 73 1.85 -11.82 1.80
N HIS A 74 2.29 -11.00 2.74
CA HIS A 74 3.06 -11.39 3.90
C HIS A 74 2.35 -10.91 5.16
N ALA A 75 2.28 -11.78 6.17
CA ALA A 75 1.85 -11.37 7.50
C ALA A 75 3.00 -10.63 8.19
N VAL A 76 2.66 -9.66 9.04
CA VAL A 76 3.64 -9.14 10.00
C VAL A 76 3.67 -10.05 11.24
N PRO A 77 4.81 -10.11 11.93
CA PRO A 77 4.93 -10.83 13.20
C PRO A 77 3.87 -10.34 14.24
N ASP A 78 3.25 -11.27 14.97
CA ASP A 78 2.12 -11.01 15.89
C ASP A 78 2.58 -10.98 17.36
N GLU A 79 3.83 -10.58 17.62
CA GLU A 79 4.35 -10.49 18.98
C GLU A 79 3.83 -9.25 19.71
N CYS A 80 3.40 -8.24 18.96
CA CYS A 80 2.84 -7.00 19.49
C CYS A 80 1.84 -6.37 18.50
N PRO A 81 0.56 -6.75 18.58
CA PRO A 81 -0.45 -6.39 17.58
C PRO A 81 -0.66 -4.88 17.41
N ASP A 82 -0.38 -4.09 18.46
CA ASP A 82 -0.67 -2.65 18.50
C ASP A 82 0.58 -1.77 18.42
N CYS A 83 1.79 -2.34 18.36
CA CYS A 83 3.02 -1.54 18.43
C CYS A 83 3.93 -1.60 17.20
N TYR A 84 3.53 -2.30 16.14
CA TYR A 84 4.27 -2.29 14.88
C TYR A 84 3.65 -1.31 13.89
N THR A 85 4.24 -0.12 13.81
CA THR A 85 3.73 1.00 13.02
C THR A 85 4.29 1.01 11.58
N ILE A 86 3.76 1.88 10.72
CA ILE A 86 4.33 2.12 9.38
C ILE A 86 5.77 2.65 9.48
N GLU A 87 6.06 3.49 10.47
CA GLU A 87 7.43 3.97 10.75
C GLU A 87 8.38 2.81 11.12
N ASP A 88 7.95 1.91 11.99
CA ASP A 88 8.74 0.73 12.36
C ASP A 88 8.95 -0.18 11.14
N PHE A 89 7.90 -0.41 10.35
CA PHE A 89 7.97 -1.19 9.12
C PHE A 89 8.95 -0.58 8.12
N ALA A 90 8.93 0.75 7.95
CA ALA A 90 9.84 1.48 7.09
C ALA A 90 11.30 1.36 7.55
N ALA A 91 11.55 1.43 8.86
CA ALA A 91 12.88 1.26 9.43
C ALA A 91 13.44 -0.16 9.22
N ASP A 92 12.58 -1.19 9.34
CA ASP A 92 12.95 -2.59 9.09
C ASP A 92 13.11 -2.91 7.59
N HIS A 93 12.47 -2.13 6.72
CA HIS A 93 12.44 -2.32 5.27
C HIS A 93 12.90 -1.06 4.52
N PRO A 94 14.18 -0.65 4.66
CA PRO A 94 14.69 0.60 4.10
C PRO A 94 14.83 0.59 2.57
N VAL A 95 14.63 -0.56 1.92
CA VAL A 95 14.74 -0.71 0.46
C VAL A 95 13.62 -1.59 -0.05
N GLY A 96 12.98 -1.17 -1.14
CA GLY A 96 11.96 -1.91 -1.87
C GLY A 96 10.61 -1.20 -1.93
N ASP A 97 9.72 -1.81 -2.73
CA ASP A 97 8.35 -1.34 -2.93
C ASP A 97 7.36 -2.22 -2.16
N TYR A 98 6.57 -1.59 -1.29
CA TYR A 98 5.62 -2.29 -0.43
C TYR A 98 4.24 -1.64 -0.50
N ILE A 99 3.21 -2.47 -0.44
CA ILE A 99 1.83 -2.02 -0.18
C ILE A 99 1.46 -2.53 1.21
N VAL A 100 1.39 -1.61 2.16
CA VAL A 100 1.16 -1.89 3.58
C VAL A 100 -0.31 -1.65 3.89
N ALA A 101 -0.96 -2.62 4.53
CA ALA A 101 -2.36 -2.54 4.93
C ALA A 101 -2.46 -2.39 6.45
N THR A 102 -3.27 -1.43 6.88
CA THR A 102 -3.69 -1.21 8.26
C THR A 102 -5.17 -1.59 8.40
N PRO A 103 -5.78 -1.55 9.59
CA PRO A 103 -7.19 -1.90 9.76
C PRO A 103 -8.17 -1.06 8.92
N GLY A 104 -7.81 0.19 8.59
CA GLY A 104 -8.68 1.12 7.88
C GLY A 104 -8.07 1.76 6.64
N HIS A 105 -6.81 1.47 6.33
CA HIS A 105 -6.04 2.20 5.34
C HIS A 105 -5.03 1.32 4.60
N VAL A 106 -4.56 1.80 3.45
CA VAL A 106 -3.55 1.13 2.63
C VAL A 106 -2.56 2.16 2.11
N VAL A 107 -1.27 1.94 2.35
CA VAL A 107 -0.19 2.89 2.09
C VAL A 107 0.85 2.24 1.18
N TYR A 108 1.43 3.04 0.29
CA TYR A 108 2.59 2.63 -0.50
C TYR A 108 3.87 3.11 0.17
N LEU A 109 4.84 2.22 0.28
CA LEU A 109 6.19 2.54 0.73
C LEU A 109 7.18 2.29 -0.40
N HIS A 110 8.12 3.21 -0.56
CA HIS A 110 9.21 3.14 -1.53
C HIS A 110 10.52 3.46 -0.82
N ASP A 111 11.42 2.48 -0.72
CA ASP A 111 12.73 2.64 -0.09
C ASP A 111 12.66 3.29 1.31
N GLY A 112 11.72 2.80 2.14
CA GLY A 112 11.46 3.31 3.48
C GLY A 112 10.47 4.48 3.55
N ASP A 113 10.33 5.29 2.51
CA ASP A 113 9.42 6.44 2.53
C ASP A 113 7.96 6.01 2.33
N TRP A 114 7.02 6.53 3.13
CA TRP A 114 5.59 6.26 2.97
C TRP A 114 4.86 7.40 2.27
N TRP A 115 4.16 7.04 1.20
CA TRP A 115 3.55 7.97 0.25
C TRP A 115 2.06 8.04 0.47
N ASP A 116 1.60 9.13 1.08
CA ASP A 116 0.18 9.28 1.40
C ASP A 116 -0.30 10.73 1.52
N THR A 117 -1.62 10.91 1.62
CA THR A 117 -2.27 12.21 1.71
C THR A 117 -2.18 12.87 3.09
N TRP A 118 -1.80 12.12 4.13
CA TRP A 118 -1.42 12.60 5.46
C TRP A 118 -0.25 11.78 5.97
N ASP A 119 0.37 12.24 7.06
CA ASP A 119 1.39 11.46 7.74
C ASP A 119 0.76 10.29 8.49
N SER A 120 0.74 9.12 7.85
CA SER A 120 0.17 7.88 8.37
C SER A 120 1.18 7.03 9.16
N GLY A 121 2.37 7.57 9.47
CA GLY A 121 3.49 6.82 10.05
C GLY A 121 3.14 6.03 11.32
N GLY A 122 2.30 6.62 12.18
CA GLY A 122 1.86 5.98 13.43
C GLY A 122 0.74 4.94 13.30
N GLU A 123 0.26 4.61 12.09
CA GLU A 123 -0.75 3.57 11.93
C GLU A 123 -0.16 2.16 12.07
N THR A 124 -0.90 1.27 12.72
CA THR A 124 -0.49 -0.11 12.97
C THR A 124 -0.61 -0.98 11.72
N VAL A 125 0.47 -1.69 11.38
CA VAL A 125 0.52 -2.58 10.23
C VAL A 125 -0.18 -3.90 10.53
N THR A 126 -1.04 -4.35 9.62
CA THR A 126 -1.72 -5.66 9.72
C THR A 126 -1.09 -6.71 8.81
N TYR A 127 -0.72 -6.33 7.59
CA TYR A 127 -0.01 -7.18 6.63
C TYR A 127 0.52 -6.30 5.50
N PHE A 128 1.40 -6.85 4.67
CA PHE A 128 1.95 -6.14 3.53
C PHE A 128 2.00 -7.00 2.28
N TRP A 129 2.18 -6.34 1.14
CA TRP A 129 2.42 -6.96 -0.15
C TRP A 129 3.72 -6.47 -0.74
N ARG A 130 4.43 -7.37 -1.41
CA ARG A 130 5.59 -7.04 -2.24
C ARG A 130 5.58 -7.87 -3.51
N ARG A 131 6.22 -7.35 -4.55
CA ARG A 131 6.52 -8.11 -5.77
C ARG A 131 7.90 -8.74 -5.62
N GLY A 132 8.03 -9.98 -6.10
CA GLY A 132 9.31 -10.72 -6.10
C GLY A 132 10.28 -10.20 -7.14
#